data_AF-A0A2A2M1U4-F1
#
_entry.id   AF-A0A2A2M1U4-F1
#
_cell.length_a   1.000
_cell.length_b   1.000
_cell.length_c   1.000
_cell.angle_alpha   90.00
_cell.angle_beta   90.00
_cell.angle_gamma   90.00
#
_symmetry.space_group_name_H-M   'P 1'
#
loop_
_entity.id
_entity.type
_entity.pdbx_description
1 polymer ?
#
loop_
_entity_poly.entity_id
_entity_poly.type
_entity_poly.pdbx_seq_one_letter_code
_entity_poly.pdbx_strand_id
1 'polypeptide(L)'
;MAHDQAVLISQEQWYHGLLPREDMKTMLKKNGDFLVRTSEPKVGEPRMFILSVMVRQELEESGIKHFVIREKDGKFIVEKSTHNSVKDLVNYHINTRASRQNEQRMKLRKFTPKRWNIANSKKFQ
;
A
#
# COMPACT_ATOMS: atom_id res chain seq x y z
N MET A 1 -15.19 10.32 1.59
CA MET A 1 -14.73 9.13 2.36
C MET A 1 -13.35 8.65 1.91
N ALA A 2 -13.21 7.91 0.79
CA ALA A 2 -11.88 7.49 0.29
C ALA A 2 -11.00 8.67 -0.15
N HIS A 3 -11.59 9.69 -0.78
CA HIS A 3 -10.91 10.93 -1.14
C HIS A 3 -10.32 11.64 0.09
N ASP A 4 -11.09 11.73 1.19
CA ASP A 4 -10.64 12.39 2.42
C ASP A 4 -9.46 11.66 3.06
N GLN A 5 -9.49 10.32 3.06
CA GLN A 5 -8.33 9.54 3.50
C GLN A 5 -7.11 9.77 2.63
N ALA A 6 -7.27 9.86 1.30
CA ALA A 6 -6.16 10.12 0.39
C ALA A 6 -5.50 11.48 0.67
N VAL A 7 -6.28 12.49 1.07
CA VAL A 7 -5.76 13.78 1.51
C VAL A 7 -4.97 13.62 2.82
N LEU A 8 -5.52 12.90 3.81
CA LEU A 8 -4.88 12.69 5.12
C LEU A 8 -3.56 11.94 5.04
N ILE A 9 -3.41 11.01 4.09
CA ILE A 9 -2.19 10.22 3.89
C ILE A 9 -1.32 10.73 2.74
N SER A 10 -1.68 11.86 2.12
CA SER A 10 -0.96 12.40 0.94
C SER A 10 0.51 12.72 1.19
N GLN A 11 0.86 13.03 2.44
CA GLN A 11 2.24 13.34 2.86
C GLN A 11 3.00 12.11 3.36
N GLU A 12 2.34 10.95 3.43
CA GLU A 12 2.96 9.73 3.92
C GLU A 12 3.87 9.14 2.84
N GLN A 13 5.12 8.88 3.17
CA GLN A 13 6.12 8.40 2.20
C GLN A 13 5.80 7.05 1.58
N TRP A 14 4.93 6.25 2.24
CA TRP A 14 4.48 4.94 1.77
C TRP A 14 3.22 5.02 0.90
N TYR A 15 2.61 6.20 0.72
CA TYR A 15 1.45 6.40 -0.14
C TYR A 15 1.85 7.00 -1.49
N HIS A 16 1.41 6.37 -2.58
CA HIS A 16 1.82 6.74 -3.95
C HIS A 16 0.65 7.09 -4.87
N GLY A 17 -0.57 7.15 -4.37
CA GLY A 17 -1.75 7.41 -5.20
C GLY A 17 -1.89 6.41 -6.34
N LEU A 18 -2.06 6.90 -7.57
CA LEU A 18 -2.09 6.06 -8.77
C LEU A 18 -0.67 5.62 -9.14
N LEU A 19 -0.32 4.38 -8.78
CA LEU A 19 0.97 3.77 -9.09
C LEU A 19 0.76 2.50 -9.95
N PRO A 20 1.24 2.50 -11.21
CA PRO A 20 1.24 1.31 -12.07
C PRO A 20 2.03 0.15 -11.47
N ARG A 21 1.70 -1.08 -11.90
CA ARG A 21 2.41 -2.28 -11.45
C ARG A 21 3.90 -2.28 -11.83
N GLU A 22 4.20 -1.74 -13.01
CA GLU A 22 5.57 -1.68 -13.55
C GLU A 22 6.51 -0.81 -12.73
N ASP A 23 6.01 0.26 -12.12
CA ASP A 23 6.81 1.11 -11.24
C ASP A 23 7.02 0.44 -9.87
N MET A 24 6.01 -0.29 -9.40
CA MET A 24 6.01 -0.96 -8.10
C MET A 24 7.18 -1.94 -7.93
N LYS A 25 7.50 -2.72 -8.97
CA LYS A 25 8.63 -3.66 -8.95
C LYS A 25 9.98 -2.98 -8.76
N THR A 26 10.12 -1.70 -9.09
CA THR A 26 11.36 -0.95 -8.87
C THR A 26 11.53 -0.51 -7.41
N MET A 27 10.41 -0.41 -6.69
CA MET A 27 10.31 0.13 -5.33
C MET A 27 10.29 -0.98 -4.28
N LEU A 28 9.61 -2.09 -4.58
CA LEU A 28 9.47 -3.25 -3.70
C LEU A 28 10.55 -4.28 -4.06
N LYS A 29 11.67 -4.28 -3.34
CA LYS A 29 12.84 -5.11 -3.69
C LYS A 29 13.18 -6.15 -2.64
N LYS A 30 12.92 -5.84 -1.38
CA LYS A 30 13.22 -6.73 -0.25
C LYS A 30 11.93 -7.20 0.40
N ASN A 31 11.99 -8.39 0.95
CA ASN A 31 10.96 -8.92 1.83
C ASN A 31 10.55 -7.90 2.90
N GLY A 32 9.26 -7.56 2.94
CA GLY A 32 8.69 -6.53 3.81
C GLY A 32 8.73 -5.10 3.25
N ASP A 33 9.29 -4.84 2.08
CA ASP A 33 9.03 -3.56 1.40
C ASP A 33 7.53 -3.47 1.08
N PHE A 34 6.93 -2.31 1.28
CA PHE A 34 5.51 -2.10 1.01
C PHE A 34 5.20 -0.68 0.54
N LEU A 35 4.00 -0.52 0.00
CA LEU A 35 3.38 0.76 -0.28
C LEU A 35 1.85 0.65 -0.30
N VAL A 36 1.18 1.78 -0.17
CA VAL A 36 -0.25 1.93 -0.41
C VAL A 36 -0.45 2.72 -1.70
N ARG A 37 -1.30 2.19 -2.58
CA ARG A 37 -1.70 2.83 -3.83
C ARG A 37 -3.23 2.85 -3.94
N THR A 38 -3.75 3.60 -4.89
CA THR A 38 -5.16 3.54 -5.29
C THR A 38 -5.31 2.70 -6.55
N SER A 39 -6.44 2.02 -6.69
CA SER A 39 -6.84 1.39 -7.95
C SER A 39 -6.98 2.43 -9.06
N GLU A 40 -6.82 2.00 -10.30
CA GLU A 40 -7.21 2.80 -11.45
C GLU A 40 -8.69 3.17 -11.34
N PRO A 41 -9.07 4.38 -11.76
CA PRO A 41 -10.46 4.76 -11.81
C PRO A 41 -11.17 3.90 -12.86
N LYS A 42 -12.21 3.19 -12.45
CA LYS A 42 -13.14 2.52 -13.35
C LYS A 42 -14.45 3.28 -13.32
N VAL A 43 -15.07 3.44 -14.49
CA VAL A 43 -16.36 4.13 -14.61
C VAL A 43 -17.39 3.42 -13.73
N GLY A 44 -17.99 4.16 -12.80
CA GLY A 44 -19.00 3.64 -11.87
C GLY A 44 -18.46 2.93 -10.63
N GLU A 45 -17.15 2.73 -10.49
CA GLU A 45 -16.55 2.10 -9.30
C GLU A 45 -15.74 3.13 -8.47
N PRO A 46 -15.86 3.12 -7.13
CA PRO A 46 -15.03 3.95 -6.29
C PRO A 46 -13.56 3.51 -6.36
N ARG A 47 -12.64 4.47 -6.20
CA ARG A 47 -11.21 4.15 -6.04
C ARG A 47 -11.01 3.36 -4.76
N MET A 48 -10.29 2.24 -4.87
CA MET A 48 -9.96 1.39 -3.74
C MET A 48 -8.51 1.62 -3.32
N PHE A 49 -8.25 1.64 -2.01
CA PHE A 49 -6.87 1.56 -1.52
C PHE A 49 -6.36 0.12 -1.62
N ILE A 50 -5.11 -0.03 -1.99
CA ILE A 50 -4.44 -1.32 -2.16
C ILE A 50 -3.11 -1.25 -1.43
N LEU A 51 -2.94 -2.11 -0.42
CA LEU A 51 -1.67 -2.36 0.25
C LEU A 51 -0.90 -3.39 -0.58
N SER A 52 0.26 -3.02 -1.10
CA SER A 52 1.14 -3.92 -1.85
C SER A 52 2.39 -4.21 -1.04
N VAL A 53 2.74 -5.49 -0.88
CA VAL A 53 3.84 -5.93 0.00
C VAL A 53 4.69 -6.96 -0.73
N MET A 54 6.01 -6.77 -0.73
CA MET A 54 6.94 -7.81 -1.17
C MET A 54 7.01 -8.91 -0.13
N VAL A 55 6.55 -10.11 -0.51
CA VAL A 55 6.50 -11.30 0.37
C VAL A 55 7.51 -12.36 -0.06
N ARG A 56 7.96 -12.37 -1.32
CA ARG A 56 8.99 -13.31 -1.80
C ARG A 56 9.88 -12.64 -2.84
N GLN A 57 10.91 -11.93 -2.39
CA GLN A 57 11.82 -11.17 -3.23
C GLN A 57 12.49 -12.02 -4.32
N GLU A 58 12.62 -13.33 -4.12
CA GLU A 58 13.19 -14.27 -5.09
C GLU A 58 12.29 -14.47 -6.32
N LEU A 59 11.00 -14.15 -6.20
CA LEU A 59 10.01 -14.26 -7.28
C LEU A 59 9.74 -12.92 -7.98
N GLU A 60 10.53 -11.89 -7.67
CA GLU A 60 10.38 -10.53 -8.20
C GLU A 60 8.94 -10.02 -8.11
N GLU A 61 8.33 -9.61 -9.23
CA GLU A 61 6.96 -9.12 -9.29
C GLU A 61 5.94 -10.15 -8.77
N SER A 62 6.14 -11.44 -9.07
CA SER A 62 5.26 -12.51 -8.58
C SER A 62 5.34 -12.72 -7.06
N GLY A 63 6.38 -12.17 -6.44
CA GLY A 63 6.55 -12.14 -4.99
C GLY A 63 5.72 -11.07 -4.27
N ILE A 64 5.11 -10.14 -5.01
CA ILE A 64 4.33 -9.04 -4.45
C ILE A 64 2.89 -9.50 -4.21
N LYS A 65 2.41 -9.39 -2.98
CA LYS A 65 0.99 -9.58 -2.65
C LYS A 65 0.27 -8.23 -2.61
N HIS A 66 -0.96 -8.21 -3.12
CA HIS A 66 -1.83 -7.04 -3.12
C HIS A 66 -3.07 -7.30 -2.27
N PHE A 67 -3.27 -6.48 -1.26
CA PHE A 67 -4.41 -6.55 -0.37
C PHE A 67 -5.31 -5.34 -0.58
N VAL A 68 -6.55 -5.59 -0.99
CA VAL A 68 -7.56 -4.52 -1.14
C VAL A 68 -8.02 -4.11 0.25
N ILE A 69 -7.90 -2.81 0.55
CA ILE A 69 -8.44 -2.22 1.78
C ILE A 69 -9.87 -1.81 1.48
N ARG A 70 -10.82 -2.45 2.15
CA ARG A 70 -12.24 -2.15 2.01
C ARG A 70 -12.65 -1.14 3.08
N GLU A 71 -13.54 -0.24 2.72
CA GLU A 71 -14.21 0.63 3.67
C GLU A 71 -15.61 0.08 3.95
N LYS A 72 -15.98 0.01 5.22
CA LYS A 72 -17.34 -0.33 5.65
C LYS A 72 -17.66 0.41 6.94
N ASP A 73 -18.76 1.15 6.96
CA ASP A 73 -19.25 1.90 8.12
C ASP A 73 -18.16 2.82 8.72
N GLY A 74 -17.39 3.50 7.86
CA GLY A 74 -16.28 4.38 8.26
C GLY A 74 -15.04 3.66 8.79
N LYS A 75 -14.99 2.33 8.74
CA LYS A 75 -13.84 1.51 9.15
C LYS A 75 -13.12 0.91 7.95
N PHE A 76 -11.80 0.76 8.09
CA PHE A 76 -10.91 0.21 7.07
C PHE A 76 -10.54 -1.22 7.39
N ILE A 77 -10.85 -2.13 6.48
CA ILE A 77 -10.73 -3.56 6.66
C ILE A 77 -9.73 -4.11 5.65
N VAL A 78 -8.75 -4.87 6.14
CA VAL A 78 -7.82 -5.65 5.31
C VAL A 78 -7.64 -7.03 5.91
N GLU A 79 -7.77 -8.06 5.07
CA GLU A 79 -7.80 -9.46 5.49
C GLU A 79 -8.81 -9.71 6.62
N LYS A 80 -8.33 -9.85 7.87
CA LYS A 80 -9.13 -10.09 9.09
C LYS A 80 -9.01 -8.98 10.13
N SER A 81 -8.42 -7.84 9.76
CA SER A 81 -8.17 -6.71 10.66
C SER A 81 -9.02 -5.50 10.28
N THR A 82 -9.48 -4.78 11.28
CA THR A 82 -10.36 -3.61 11.14
C THR A 82 -9.75 -2.43 11.89
N HIS A 83 -9.70 -1.27 11.25
CA HIS A 83 -9.02 -0.07 11.74
C HIS A 83 -9.87 1.18 11.51
N ASN A 84 -9.60 2.24 12.27
CA ASN A 84 -10.35 3.50 12.16
C ASN A 84 -9.83 4.40 11.02
N SER A 85 -8.61 4.16 10.54
CA SER A 85 -8.04 4.88 9.39
C SER A 85 -7.08 3.98 8.60
N VAL A 86 -6.77 4.38 7.36
CA VAL A 86 -5.73 3.70 6.55
C VAL A 86 -4.36 3.82 7.24
N LYS A 87 -4.10 4.94 7.90
CA LYS A 87 -2.86 5.16 8.65
C LYS A 87 -2.74 4.20 9.84
N ASP A 88 -3.82 4.02 10.61
CA ASP A 88 -3.84 3.07 11.73
C ASP A 88 -3.63 1.64 11.24
N LEU A 89 -4.27 1.27 10.11
CA LEU A 89 -4.09 -0.01 9.46
C LEU A 89 -2.62 -0.24 9.09
N VAL A 90 -1.97 0.73 8.43
CA VAL A 90 -0.56 0.62 8.05
C VAL A 90 0.33 0.54 9.30
N ASN A 91 0.11 1.42 10.29
CA ASN A 91 0.85 1.41 11.54
C ASN A 91 0.71 0.08 12.29
N TYR A 92 -0.48 -0.51 12.30
CA TYR A 92 -0.72 -1.83 12.87
C TYR A 92 0.12 -2.89 12.15
N HIS A 93 0.16 -2.91 10.81
CA HIS A 93 0.97 -3.91 10.08
C HIS A 93 2.48 -3.65 10.17
N ILE A 94 2.91 -2.40 10.42
CA ILE A 94 4.32 -2.08 10.73
C ILE A 94 4.71 -2.58 12.12
N ASN A 95 3.85 -2.41 13.11
CA ASN A 95 4.16 -2.62 14.53
C ASN A 95 3.76 -4.01 15.05
N THR A 96 2.67 -4.58 14.55
CA THR A 96 2.12 -5.85 15.03
C THR A 96 2.85 -7.02 14.37
N ARG A 97 3.73 -7.62 15.16
CA ARG A 97 4.72 -8.63 14.78
C ARG A 97 4.24 -10.09 14.88
N ALA A 98 2.97 -10.35 15.20
CA ALA A 98 2.49 -11.66 15.63
C ALA A 98 0.99 -11.80 15.32
N SER A 99 0.56 -12.63 14.36
CA SER A 99 0.26 -14.06 14.50
C SER A 99 -0.24 -14.53 13.11
N ARG A 100 -0.04 -15.73 12.55
CA ARG A 100 0.28 -17.07 13.07
C ARG A 100 0.64 -18.01 11.89
N GLN A 101 1.63 -18.88 12.12
CA GLN A 101 1.86 -20.21 11.54
C GLN A 101 2.00 -20.37 10.01
N ASN A 102 3.14 -19.93 9.46
CA ASN A 102 4.03 -20.70 8.58
C ASN A 102 4.99 -19.72 7.88
N GLU A 103 6.16 -19.57 8.49
CA GLU A 103 7.46 -19.26 7.86
C GLU A 103 7.75 -17.94 7.12
N GLN A 104 6.89 -16.92 7.08
CA GLN A 104 7.32 -15.61 6.51
C GLN A 104 7.02 -14.43 7.44
N ARG A 105 7.90 -14.25 8.42
CA ARG A 105 8.00 -13.04 9.25
C ARG A 105 8.46 -11.88 8.37
N MET A 106 7.62 -10.87 8.13
CA MET A 106 8.09 -9.67 7.43
C MET A 106 7.71 -8.42 8.21
N LYS A 107 8.75 -7.74 8.71
CA LYS A 107 8.63 -6.39 9.21
C LYS A 107 8.49 -5.48 8.00
N LEU A 108 7.41 -4.70 7.94
CA LEU A 108 7.30 -3.66 6.95
C LEU A 108 8.49 -2.69 7.11
N ARG A 109 9.34 -2.59 6.09
CA ARG A 109 10.52 -1.71 6.14
C ARG A 109 10.06 -0.27 5.98
N LYS A 110 10.63 0.65 6.77
CA LYS A 110 10.42 2.09 6.55
C LYS A 110 10.80 2.40 5.10
N PHE A 111 9.81 2.83 4.32
CA PHE A 111 10.04 3.24 2.94
C PHE A 111 11.11 4.33 2.95
N THR A 112 12.21 4.08 2.26
CA THR A 112 13.27 5.08 2.06
C THR A 112 13.11 5.54 0.63
N PRO A 113 12.61 6.75 0.37
CA PRO A 113 12.51 7.24 -1.01
C PRO A 113 13.92 7.24 -1.60
N LYS A 114 14.21 6.30 -2.50
CA LYS A 114 15.31 6.51 -3.45
C LYS A 114 14.80 7.64 -4.34
N ARG A 115 15.42 8.84 -4.19
CA ARG A 115 15.11 10.07 -4.94
C ARG A 115 14.64 9.72 -6.35
N TRP A 116 13.33 9.73 -6.57
CA TRP A 116 12.75 9.67 -7.91
C TRP A 116 12.46 11.11 -8.30
N ASN A 117 13.16 11.57 -9.34
CA ASN A 117 13.04 12.92 -9.85
C ASN A 117 11.58 13.19 -10.22
N ILE A 118 11.02 14.26 -9.65
CA ILE A 118 9.72 14.80 -9.98
C ILE A 118 9.80 15.35 -11.40
N ALA A 119 9.71 14.48 -12.42
CA ALA A 119 9.70 14.89 -13.81
C ALA A 119 8.33 14.67 -14.50
N ASN A 120 7.36 14.02 -13.84
CA ASN A 120 6.06 13.73 -14.47
C ASN A 120 4.82 14.21 -13.68
N SER A 121 4.96 15.13 -12.74
CA SER A 121 3.83 15.74 -12.01
C SER A 121 3.00 16.75 -12.84
N LYS A 122 3.09 16.76 -14.18
CA LYS A 122 2.31 17.67 -15.04
C LYS A 122 1.76 16.95 -16.26
N LYS A 123 0.89 15.95 -16.07
CA LYS A 123 0.09 15.41 -17.18
C LYS A 123 -1.34 15.03 -16.82
N PHE A 124 -1.96 15.63 -15.80
CA PHE A 124 -3.42 15.61 -15.65
C PHE A 124 -3.87 16.90 -14.95
N GLN A 125 -3.87 18.00 -15.70
CA GLN A 125 -4.84 19.08 -15.54
C GLN A 125 -5.81 18.99 -16.72
#